data_AF-A0A286PGA9-F1
#
_entry.id   AF-A0A286PGA9-F1
#
_cell.length_a   1.000
_cell.length_b   1.000
_cell.length_c   1.000
_cell.angle_alpha   90.00
_cell.angle_beta   90.00
_cell.angle_gamma   90.00
#
_symmetry.space_group_name_H-M   'P 1'
#
loop_
_entity.id
_entity.type
_entity.pdbx_description
1 polymer ?
#
loop_
_entity_poly.entity_id
_entity_poly.type
_entity_poly.pdbx_seq_one_letter_code
_entity_poly.pdbx_strand_id
1 'polypeptide(L)'
;MTRRRRDRGAEREAIRAAAARLLAGTPLRSTTGKLTGTGLITESGLRRDVVYGDHRDLVEEFQAQAKAQSFTPAAAQKIAEQNAMLKEELADTKAELAAERERNAALVRIAAELSLELEQARAELESAQQVPRLPQARSPRPGARRHR
;
A
#
# COMPACT_ATOMS: atom_id res chain seq x y z
N MET A 1 -44.34 5.86 50.57
CA MET A 1 -43.58 5.67 49.32
C MET A 1 -43.03 4.25 49.29
N THR A 2 -43.67 3.34 48.55
CA THR A 2 -43.21 1.96 48.35
C THR A 2 -41.94 1.98 47.51
N ARG A 3 -40.80 1.57 48.08
CA ARG A 3 -39.57 1.36 47.32
C ARG A 3 -39.89 0.33 46.23
N ARG A 4 -39.87 0.76 44.97
CA ARG A 4 -40.06 -0.09 43.78
C ARG A 4 -39.18 -1.33 43.95
N ARG A 5 -39.79 -2.51 44.00
CA ARG A 5 -39.05 -3.78 44.16
C ARG A 5 -38.08 -3.86 42.97
N ARG A 6 -36.78 -3.92 43.25
CA ARG A 6 -35.75 -4.05 42.22
C ARG A 6 -35.93 -5.40 41.53
N ASP A 7 -36.01 -5.39 40.21
CA ASP A 7 -36.05 -6.60 39.40
C ASP A 7 -34.62 -6.99 39.02
N ARG A 8 -34.04 -7.87 39.85
CA ARG A 8 -32.68 -8.36 39.66
C ARG A 8 -32.52 -9.14 38.35
N GLY A 9 -33.58 -9.74 37.83
CA GLY A 9 -33.53 -10.46 36.56
C GLY A 9 -33.35 -9.50 35.40
N ALA A 10 -34.17 -8.46 35.34
CA ALA A 10 -34.05 -7.39 34.35
C ALA A 10 -32.69 -6.67 34.43
N GLU A 11 -32.15 -6.47 35.63
CA GLU A 11 -30.82 -5.88 35.84
C GLU A 11 -29.70 -6.78 35.27
N ARG A 12 -29.73 -8.10 35.52
CA ARG A 12 -28.73 -9.04 34.96
C ARG A 12 -28.77 -9.06 33.43
N GLU A 13 -29.95 -9.09 32.85
CA GLU A 13 -30.10 -9.08 31.39
C GLU A 13 -29.60 -7.77 30.78
N ALA A 14 -29.87 -6.63 31.42
CA ALA A 14 -29.33 -5.34 30.97
C ALA A 14 -27.80 -5.31 30.99
N ILE A 15 -27.16 -5.88 32.03
CA ILE A 15 -25.70 -5.96 32.15
C ILE A 15 -25.12 -6.91 31.09
N ARG A 16 -25.70 -8.09 30.87
CA ARG A 16 -25.24 -9.05 29.85
C ARG A 16 -25.36 -8.48 28.44
N ALA A 17 -26.49 -7.86 28.12
CA ALA A 17 -26.70 -7.22 26.83
C ALA A 17 -25.70 -6.09 26.60
N ALA A 18 -25.40 -5.30 27.64
CA ALA A 18 -24.38 -4.26 27.58
C ALA A 18 -22.96 -4.83 27.38
N ALA A 19 -22.60 -5.88 28.11
CA ALA A 19 -21.32 -6.56 27.97
C ALA A 19 -21.13 -7.13 26.56
N ALA A 20 -22.14 -7.79 26.01
CA ALA A 20 -22.11 -8.34 24.65
C ALA A 20 -21.88 -7.26 23.59
N ARG A 21 -22.58 -6.11 23.70
CA ARG A 21 -22.40 -4.98 22.78
C ARG A 21 -21.02 -4.36 22.86
N LEU A 22 -20.49 -4.20 24.07
CA LEU A 22 -19.14 -3.67 24.29
C LEU A 22 -18.07 -4.61 23.69
N LEU A 23 -18.16 -5.92 23.97
CA LEU A 23 -17.23 -6.91 23.42
C LEU A 23 -17.33 -7.07 21.90
N ALA A 24 -18.51 -6.85 21.33
CA ALA A 24 -18.73 -6.83 19.88
C ALA A 24 -18.31 -5.51 19.21
N GLY A 25 -17.88 -4.49 19.98
CA GLY A 25 -17.49 -3.19 19.45
C GLY A 25 -18.65 -2.33 18.92
N THR A 26 -19.89 -2.63 19.34
CA THR A 26 -21.11 -1.90 18.92
C THR A 26 -21.83 -1.25 20.11
N PRO A 27 -21.16 -0.33 20.85
CA PRO A 27 -21.77 0.32 22.02
C PRO A 27 -22.92 1.25 21.60
N LEU A 28 -23.98 1.29 22.42
CA LEU A 28 -25.13 2.19 22.19
C LEU A 28 -25.07 3.46 23.03
N ARG A 29 -24.50 3.38 24.24
CA ARG A 29 -24.46 4.50 25.21
C ARG A 29 -23.04 4.91 25.56
N SER A 30 -22.09 3.97 25.53
CA SER A 30 -20.68 4.27 25.77
C SER A 30 -20.05 4.90 24.53
N THR A 31 -19.73 6.19 24.58
CA THR A 31 -19.14 6.93 23.45
C THR A 31 -17.76 6.43 23.03
N THR A 32 -16.98 5.89 23.97
CA THR A 32 -15.62 5.40 23.69
C THR A 32 -15.55 3.88 23.51
N GLY A 33 -16.61 3.13 23.82
CA GLY A 33 -16.61 1.66 23.70
C GLY A 33 -15.57 0.93 24.56
N LYS A 34 -14.96 1.62 25.54
CA LYS A 34 -13.88 1.05 26.36
C LYS A 34 -14.39 -0.14 27.19
N LEU A 35 -13.67 -1.26 27.13
CA LEU A 35 -13.93 -2.48 27.89
C LEU A 35 -13.55 -2.33 29.38
N THR A 36 -14.22 -1.41 30.06
CA THR A 36 -13.97 -1.06 31.47
C THR A 36 -15.26 -1.18 32.27
N GLY A 37 -15.17 -1.35 33.59
CA GLY A 37 -16.36 -1.39 34.45
C GLY A 37 -17.21 -0.12 34.37
N THR A 38 -16.59 1.06 34.23
CA THR A 38 -17.30 2.32 33.98
C THR A 38 -18.02 2.30 32.63
N GLY A 39 -17.39 1.76 31.59
CA GLY A 39 -18.02 1.57 30.28
C GLY A 39 -19.25 0.65 30.36
N LEU A 40 -19.16 -0.44 31.13
CA LEU A 40 -20.27 -1.37 31.35
C LEU A 40 -21.44 -0.73 32.11
N ILE A 41 -21.15 0.11 33.11
CA ILE A 41 -22.16 0.89 33.84
C ILE A 41 -22.89 1.84 32.89
N THR A 42 -22.14 2.62 32.11
CA THR A 42 -22.71 3.56 31.14
C THR A 42 -23.55 2.83 30.08
N GLU A 43 -23.07 1.68 29.60
CA GLU A 43 -23.75 0.90 28.56
C GLU A 43 -25.01 0.17 29.05
N SER A 44 -24.98 -0.35 30.28
CA SER A 44 -26.15 -0.99 30.91
C SER A 44 -27.20 0.01 31.39
N GLY A 45 -26.81 1.28 31.58
CA GLY A 45 -27.69 2.34 32.10
C GLY A 45 -28.08 2.13 33.57
N LEU A 46 -27.39 1.23 34.27
CA LEU A 46 -27.63 0.95 35.69
C LEU A 46 -26.71 1.80 36.57
N ARG A 47 -27.07 1.93 37.84
CA ARG A 47 -26.23 2.63 38.82
C ARG A 47 -25.04 1.78 39.23
N ARG A 48 -23.91 2.43 39.54
CA ARG A 48 -22.68 1.79 40.04
C ARG A 48 -22.94 0.85 41.21
N ASP A 49 -23.74 1.28 42.18
CA ASP A 49 -24.04 0.50 43.40
C ASP A 49 -24.80 -0.80 43.08
N VAL A 50 -25.60 -0.81 42.02
CA VAL A 50 -26.34 -2.00 41.57
C VAL A 50 -25.37 -2.96 40.86
N VAL A 51 -24.57 -2.43 39.94
CA VAL A 51 -23.62 -3.22 39.13
C VAL A 51 -22.52 -3.85 39.98
N TYR A 52 -21.88 -3.08 40.87
CA TYR A 52 -20.80 -3.59 41.72
C TYR A 52 -21.27 -4.21 43.04
N GLY A 53 -22.48 -3.90 43.50
CA GLY A 53 -23.02 -4.44 44.74
C GLY A 53 -23.70 -5.80 44.55
N ASP A 54 -24.72 -5.84 43.69
CA ASP A 54 -25.56 -7.04 43.51
C ASP A 54 -25.10 -7.94 42.36
N HIS A 55 -24.36 -7.41 41.37
CA HIS A 55 -24.00 -8.13 40.12
C HIS A 55 -22.50 -8.09 39.81
N ARG A 56 -21.68 -8.14 40.86
CA ARG A 56 -20.21 -8.11 40.74
C ARG A 56 -19.66 -9.27 39.92
N ASP A 57 -20.30 -10.43 39.98
CA ASP A 57 -20.00 -11.63 39.20
C ASP A 57 -19.96 -11.32 37.68
N LEU A 58 -20.96 -10.58 37.18
CA LEU A 58 -21.04 -10.22 35.76
C LEU A 58 -19.97 -9.22 35.34
N VAL A 59 -19.54 -8.35 36.27
CA VAL A 59 -18.43 -7.40 36.01
C VAL A 59 -17.11 -8.15 35.90
N GLU A 60 -16.88 -9.14 36.78
CA GLU A 60 -15.67 -9.96 36.77
C GLU A 60 -15.61 -10.84 35.51
N GLU A 61 -16.73 -11.43 35.11
CA GLU A 61 -16.84 -12.18 33.85
C GLU A 61 -16.55 -11.30 32.62
N PHE A 62 -17.18 -10.12 32.55
CA PHE A 62 -16.93 -9.16 31.47
C PHE A 62 -15.46 -8.73 31.41
N GLN A 63 -14.83 -8.47 32.56
CA GLN A 63 -13.41 -8.12 32.61
C GLN A 63 -12.50 -9.28 32.21
N ALA A 64 -12.85 -10.52 32.56
CA ALA A 64 -12.11 -11.70 32.13
C ALA A 64 -12.19 -11.89 30.61
N GLN A 65 -13.37 -11.73 30.02
CA GLN A 65 -13.58 -11.79 28.58
C GLN A 65 -12.88 -10.64 27.85
N ALA A 66 -12.98 -9.42 28.38
CA ALA A 66 -12.25 -8.26 27.85
C ALA A 66 -10.74 -8.47 27.89
N LYS A 67 -10.21 -9.03 28.98
CA LYS A 67 -8.80 -9.41 29.09
C LYS A 67 -8.43 -10.45 28.04
N ALA A 68 -9.22 -11.50 27.86
CA ALA A 68 -8.98 -12.53 26.84
C ALA A 68 -9.00 -11.96 25.41
N GLN A 69 -9.89 -11.00 25.11
CA GLN A 69 -9.97 -10.35 23.80
C GLN A 69 -8.84 -9.33 23.57
N SER A 70 -8.44 -8.61 24.63
CA SER A 70 -7.31 -7.67 24.62
C SER A 70 -5.95 -8.34 24.75
N PHE A 71 -5.92 -9.65 25.04
CA PHE A 71 -4.71 -10.45 25.01
C PHE A 71 -4.37 -10.68 23.55
N THR A 72 -3.73 -9.68 22.93
CA THR A 72 -3.06 -9.86 21.65
C THR A 72 -2.00 -10.93 21.89
N PRO A 73 -2.17 -12.17 21.38
CA PRO A 73 -1.19 -13.20 21.62
C PRO A 73 0.14 -12.70 21.05
N ALA A 74 1.27 -13.00 21.69
CA ALA A 74 2.60 -12.58 21.19
C ALA A 74 2.80 -12.95 19.70
N ALA A 75 2.15 -14.02 19.24
CA ALA A 75 2.08 -14.40 17.83
C ALA A 75 1.46 -13.32 16.91
N ALA A 76 0.37 -12.66 17.34
CA ALA A 76 -0.27 -11.60 16.57
C ALA A 76 0.54 -10.30 16.54
N GLN A 77 1.29 -9.98 17.61
CA GLN A 77 2.26 -8.88 17.60
C GLN A 77 3.40 -9.16 16.63
N LYS A 78 3.97 -10.36 16.68
CA LYS A 78 5.00 -10.80 15.74
C LYS A 78 4.53 -10.74 14.28
N ILE A 79 3.28 -11.14 14.01
CA ILE A 79 2.68 -11.04 12.68
C ILE A 79 2.50 -9.56 12.26
N ALA A 80 2.12 -8.66 13.18
CA ALA A 80 2.01 -7.24 12.88
C ALA A 80 3.36 -6.61 12.55
N GLU A 81 4.41 -6.94 13.31
CA GLU A 81 5.79 -6.53 13.05
C GLU A 81 6.30 -7.04 11.70
N GLN A 82 6.10 -8.34 11.43
CA GLN A 82 6.45 -8.93 10.13
C GLN A 82 5.71 -8.27 8.97
N ASN A 83 4.43 -7.95 9.12
CA ASN A 83 3.68 -7.23 8.10
C ASN A 83 4.18 -5.80 7.90
N ALA A 84 4.68 -5.14 8.95
CA ALA A 84 5.28 -3.81 8.82
C ALA A 84 6.59 -3.90 8.03
N MET A 85 7.47 -4.84 8.38
CA MET A 85 8.73 -5.07 7.66
C MET A 85 8.49 -5.43 6.20
N LEU A 86 7.58 -6.37 5.91
CA LEU A 86 7.26 -6.76 4.53
C LEU A 86 6.68 -5.61 3.71
N LYS A 87 5.94 -4.68 4.33
CA LYS A 87 5.44 -3.48 3.63
C LYS A 87 6.56 -2.52 3.27
N GLU A 88 7.56 -2.37 4.13
CA GLU A 88 8.75 -1.56 3.89
C GLU A 88 9.57 -2.15 2.75
N GLU A 89 9.91 -3.45 2.83
CA GLU A 89 10.63 -4.16 1.75
C GLU A 89 9.88 -4.09 0.40
N LEU A 90 8.54 -4.16 0.42
CA LEU A 90 7.73 -4.04 -0.78
C LEU A 90 7.77 -2.61 -1.35
N ALA A 91 7.82 -1.59 -0.49
CA ALA A 91 7.97 -0.20 -0.94
C ALA A 91 9.35 0.01 -1.59
N ASP A 92 10.41 -0.49 -0.97
CA ASP A 92 11.79 -0.37 -1.48
C ASP A 92 11.95 -1.08 -2.83
N THR A 93 11.53 -2.35 -2.91
CA THR A 93 11.59 -3.12 -4.16
C THR A 93 10.77 -2.49 -5.29
N LYS A 94 9.65 -1.83 -5.00
CA LYS A 94 8.88 -1.06 -5.98
C LYS A 94 9.64 0.18 -6.46
N ALA A 95 10.33 0.88 -5.56
CA ALA A 95 11.13 2.04 -5.91
C ALA A 95 12.31 1.63 -6.81
N GLU A 96 13.00 0.53 -6.48
CA GLU A 96 14.07 -0.03 -7.31
C GLU A 96 13.57 -0.43 -8.69
N LEU A 97 12.44 -1.15 -8.77
CA LEU A 97 11.83 -1.55 -10.04
C LEU A 97 11.44 -0.34 -10.91
N ALA A 98 10.96 0.75 -10.29
CA ALA A 98 10.64 1.97 -11.01
C ALA A 98 11.91 2.62 -11.59
N ALA A 99 12.99 2.71 -10.80
CA ALA A 99 14.26 3.25 -11.24
C ALA A 99 14.89 2.42 -12.37
N GLU A 100 14.83 1.09 -12.27
CA GLU A 100 15.30 0.20 -13.35
C GLU A 100 14.50 0.36 -14.64
N ARG A 101 13.18 0.53 -14.54
CA ARG A 101 12.33 0.79 -15.72
C ARG A 101 12.67 2.11 -16.38
N GLU A 102 12.96 3.16 -15.60
CA GLU A 102 13.37 4.44 -16.13
C GLU A 102 14.73 4.35 -16.85
N ARG A 103 15.71 3.66 -16.25
CA ARG A 103 17.02 3.39 -16.88
C ARG A 103 16.86 2.62 -18.18
N ASN A 104 16.04 1.57 -18.19
CA ASN A 104 15.79 0.77 -19.39
C ASN A 104 15.13 1.62 -20.49
N ALA A 105 14.14 2.45 -20.15
CA ALA A 105 13.52 3.37 -21.11
C ALA A 105 14.51 4.41 -21.67
N ALA A 106 15.48 4.86 -20.88
CA ALA A 106 16.55 5.72 -21.38
C ALA A 106 17.48 4.97 -22.36
N LEU A 107 17.89 3.75 -22.01
CA LEU A 107 18.73 2.91 -22.87
C LEU A 107 18.06 2.58 -24.21
N VAL A 108 16.76 2.26 -24.20
CA VAL A 108 15.99 2.00 -25.41
C VAL A 108 15.96 3.23 -26.32
N ARG A 109 15.79 4.43 -25.77
CA ARG A 109 15.82 5.68 -26.54
C ARG A 109 17.19 5.92 -27.18
N ILE A 110 18.26 5.77 -26.40
CA ILE A 110 19.64 5.94 -26.89
C ILE A 110 19.93 4.92 -28.00
N ALA A 111 19.53 3.65 -27.82
CA ALA A 111 19.74 2.61 -28.82
C ALA A 111 18.99 2.92 -30.14
N ALA A 112 17.79 3.47 -30.06
CA ALA A 112 17.01 3.88 -31.23
C ALA A 112 17.68 5.06 -31.96
N GLU A 113 18.16 6.07 -31.23
CA GLU A 113 18.88 7.22 -31.79
C GLU A 113 20.18 6.78 -32.48
N LEU A 114 20.99 5.97 -31.80
CA LEU A 114 22.22 5.42 -32.40
C LEU A 114 21.95 4.55 -33.63
N SER A 115 20.84 3.80 -33.65
CA SER A 115 20.46 3.02 -34.83
C SER A 115 20.14 3.92 -36.02
N LEU A 116 19.42 5.02 -35.79
CA LEU A 116 19.09 6.01 -36.81
C LEU A 116 20.34 6.73 -37.33
N GLU A 117 21.24 7.16 -36.45
CA GLU A 117 22.51 7.80 -36.83
C GLU A 117 23.38 6.86 -37.68
N LEU A 118 23.41 5.58 -37.32
CA LEU A 118 24.15 4.57 -38.06
C LEU A 118 23.57 4.36 -39.47
N GLU A 119 22.24 4.28 -39.60
CA GLU A 119 21.57 4.20 -40.89
C GLU A 119 21.85 5.43 -41.77
N GLN A 120 21.80 6.64 -41.19
CA GLN A 120 22.14 7.89 -41.89
C GLN A 120 23.59 7.90 -42.37
N ALA A 121 24.54 7.56 -41.51
CA ALA A 121 25.96 7.50 -41.86
C ALA A 121 26.24 6.48 -42.97
N ARG A 122 25.54 5.34 -42.98
CA ARG A 122 25.62 4.35 -44.08
C ARG A 122 25.08 4.92 -45.39
N ALA A 123 23.92 5.58 -45.36
CA ALA A 123 23.33 6.19 -46.55
C ALA A 123 24.21 7.31 -47.13
N GLU A 124 24.80 8.15 -46.28
CA GLU A 124 25.76 9.18 -46.70
C GLU A 124 26.99 8.56 -47.36
N LEU A 125 27.56 7.50 -46.77
CA LEU A 125 28.71 6.79 -47.34
C LEU A 125 28.39 6.18 -48.71
N GLU A 126 27.22 5.57 -48.87
CA GLU A 126 26.76 5.03 -50.16
C GLU A 126 26.61 6.14 -51.21
N SER A 127 26.04 7.28 -50.83
CA SER A 127 25.89 8.44 -51.73
C SER A 127 27.24 9.00 -52.19
N ALA A 128 28.23 9.07 -51.29
CA ALA A 128 29.58 9.53 -51.60
C ALA A 128 30.32 8.58 -52.54
N GLN A 129 30.00 7.29 -52.52
CA GLN A 129 30.56 6.30 -53.46
C GLN A 129 29.91 6.34 -54.85
N GLN A 130 28.69 6.87 -54.97
CA GLN A 130 27.94 6.93 -56.24
C GLN A 130 28.25 8.18 -57.10
N VAL A 131 29.26 8.97 -56.75
CA VAL A 131 29.62 10.20 -57.51
C VAL A 131 30.01 9.84 -58.96
N PRO A 132 29.36 10.44 -59.99
CA PRO A 132 29.66 10.16 -61.38
C PRO A 132 31.10 10.58 -61.71
N ARG A 133 31.87 9.69 -62.33
CA ARG A 133 33.19 10.06 -62.85
C ARG A 133 33.01 11.14 -63.91
N LEU A 134 33.62 12.30 -63.69
CA LEU A 134 33.67 13.38 -64.68
C LEU A 134 34.23 12.83 -66.00
N PRO A 135 33.61 13.17 -67.15
CA PRO A 135 34.11 12.71 -68.44
C PRO A 135 35.54 13.22 -68.62
N GLN A 136 36.49 12.29 -68.77
CA GLN A 136 37.87 12.65 -69.10
C GLN A 136 37.84 13.48 -70.38
N ALA A 137 38.34 14.71 -70.30
CA ALA A 137 38.52 15.57 -71.45
C ALA A 137 39.36 14.80 -72.48
N ARG A 138 38.74 14.45 -73.61
CA ARG A 138 39.44 13.87 -74.75
C ARG A 138 40.52 14.88 -75.16
N SER A 139 41.78 14.54 -74.90
CA SER A 139 42.91 15.33 -75.38
C SER A 139 42.77 15.52 -76.89
N PRO A 140 42.94 16.74 -77.42
CA PRO A 140 42.90 16.97 -78.85
C PRO A 140 43.98 16.12 -79.52
N ARG A 141 43.58 15.30 -80.50
CA ARG A 141 44.53 14.58 -81.36
C ARG A 141 45.49 15.59 -81.99
N PRO A 142 46.82 15.40 -81.89
CA PRO A 142 47.76 16.29 -82.55
C PRO A 142 47.56 16.18 -84.06
N GLY A 143 47.19 17.30 -84.68
CA GLY A 143 47.01 17.40 -86.12
C GLY A 143 48.28 17.02 -86.86
N ALA A 144 48.13 16.19 -87.89
CA ALA A 144 49.23 15.72 -88.71
C ALA A 144 49.97 16.90 -89.35
N ARG A 145 51.29 16.96 -89.10
CA ARG A 145 52.24 17.83 -89.80
C ARG A 145 52.08 17.64 -91.32
N ARG A 146 51.71 18.70 -92.03
CA ARG A 146 51.93 18.79 -93.48
C ARG A 146 53.16 19.64 -93.73
N HIS A 147 54.20 18.98 -94.24
CA HIS A 147 55.34 19.61 -94.88
C HIS A 147 54.93 20.18 -96.25
N ARG A 148 55.25 21.44 -96.51
CA ARG A 148 55.98 21.89 -97.70
C ARG A 148 56.33 23.36 -97.59
#